data_AF-A0A6J1D065-F1
#
_entry.id   AF-A0A6J1D065-F1
#
_cell.length_a   1.000
_cell.length_b   1.000
_cell.length_c   1.000
_cell.angle_alpha   90.00
_cell.angle_beta   90.00
_cell.angle_gamma   90.00
#
_symmetry.space_group_name_H-M   'P 1'
#
loop_
_entity.id
_entity.type
_entity.pdbx_description
1 polymer ?
#
loop_
_entity_poly.entity_id
_entity_poly.type
_entity_poly.pdbx_seq_one_letter_code
_entity_poly.pdbx_strand_id
1 'polypeptide(L)'
;MVGDWFSEVAKLDHVWWLDIKGKIESRKLSPKTNYAAHLVFKLAENGRHWHGLRRRPVLLRVYFEGAEVEEGNMVVLDPPEGAPTDFHERADGWMEIKMGEILTNSEMMAPLFSVLMRSITIASKVD
;
A
#
# COMPACT_ATOMS: atom_id res chain seq x y z
N MET A 1 -17.98 -20.24 -8.19
CA MET A 1 -16.51 -20.22 -8.15
C MET A 1 -16.09 -18.82 -8.53
N VAL A 2 -15.70 -18.00 -7.55
CA VAL A 2 -15.18 -16.65 -7.80
C VAL A 2 -13.70 -16.86 -8.15
N GLY A 3 -13.29 -16.44 -9.34
CA GLY A 3 -11.90 -16.55 -9.76
C GLY A 3 -11.04 -15.64 -8.90
N ASP A 4 -9.93 -16.17 -8.40
CA ASP A 4 -8.95 -15.37 -7.67
C ASP A 4 -8.42 -14.29 -8.63
N TRP A 5 -8.78 -13.03 -8.37
CA TRP A 5 -8.41 -11.86 -9.18
C TRP A 5 -6.90 -11.66 -9.28
N PHE A 6 -6.14 -12.27 -8.36
CA PHE A 6 -4.69 -12.19 -8.27
C PHE A 6 -4.09 -13.59 -8.40
N SER A 7 -3.16 -13.76 -9.33
CA SER A 7 -2.40 -15.01 -9.49
C SER A 7 -1.45 -15.29 -8.33
N GLU A 8 -1.10 -14.24 -7.57
CA GLU A 8 -0.20 -14.31 -6.42
C GLU A 8 -0.65 -13.29 -5.36
N VAL A 9 -0.62 -13.70 -4.09
CA VAL A 9 -0.98 -12.86 -2.94
C VAL A 9 0.02 -13.10 -1.82
N ALA A 10 0.62 -12.03 -1.30
CA ALA A 10 1.46 -12.11 -0.11
C ALA A 10 0.60 -12.16 1.17
N LYS A 11 0.76 -13.22 1.97
CA LYS A 11 0.15 -13.33 3.30
C LYS A 11 1.18 -12.98 4.37
N LEU A 12 0.84 -12.02 5.23
CA LEU A 12 1.68 -11.57 6.34
C LEU A 12 1.04 -12.01 7.66
N ASP A 13 1.80 -12.69 8.52
CA ASP A 13 1.27 -13.29 9.77
C ASP A 13 1.73 -12.52 11.02
N HIS A 14 3.04 -12.22 11.11
CA HIS A 14 3.67 -11.57 12.26
C HIS A 14 4.66 -10.50 11.81
N VAL A 15 4.16 -9.30 11.46
CA VAL A 15 4.99 -8.18 10.99
C VAL A 15 4.96 -7.01 11.97
N TRP A 16 6.15 -6.65 12.47
CA TRP A 16 6.37 -5.47 13.31
C TRP A 16 6.61 -4.20 12.49
N TRP A 17 7.10 -4.35 11.26
CA TRP A 17 7.22 -3.32 10.24
C TRP A 17 6.76 -3.89 8.90
N LEU A 18 6.23 -3.03 8.04
CA LEU A 18 5.84 -3.38 6.68
C LEU A 18 6.49 -2.37 5.73
N ASP A 19 7.34 -2.85 4.84
CA ASP A 19 7.94 -2.05 3.76
C ASP A 19 7.78 -2.84 2.46
N ILE A 20 6.66 -2.65 1.77
CA ILE A 20 6.43 -3.24 0.46
C ILE A 20 6.93 -2.24 -0.56
N LYS A 21 7.87 -2.66 -1.40
CA LYS A 21 8.35 -1.85 -2.52
C LYS A 21 8.13 -2.62 -3.81
N GLY A 22 7.83 -1.90 -4.87
CA GLY A 22 7.92 -2.48 -6.19
C GLY A 22 8.22 -1.44 -7.25
N LYS A 23 8.56 -1.97 -8.42
CA LYS A 23 9.02 -1.21 -9.57
C LYS A 23 8.25 -1.73 -10.78
N ILE A 24 7.71 -0.80 -11.57
CA ILE A 24 7.16 -1.12 -12.87
C ILE A 24 8.01 -0.44 -13.93
N GLU A 25 8.36 -1.18 -14.97
CA GLU A 25 9.09 -0.59 -16.08
C GLU A 25 8.10 0.21 -16.94
N SER A 26 8.38 1.50 -17.18
CA SER A 26 7.50 2.36 -17.97
C SER A 26 7.25 1.84 -19.39
N ARG A 27 8.20 1.09 -19.97
CA ARG A 27 8.03 0.41 -21.26
C ARG A 27 6.88 -0.63 -21.29
N LYS A 28 6.45 -1.13 -20.12
CA LYS A 28 5.29 -2.03 -20.01
C LYS A 28 3.97 -1.26 -19.94
N LEU A 29 4.03 0.05 -19.76
CA LEU A 29 2.88 0.94 -19.75
C LEU A 29 2.71 1.57 -21.14
N SER A 30 1.47 1.83 -21.51
CA SER A 30 1.17 2.53 -22.77
C SER A 30 1.58 4.01 -22.64
N PRO A 31 2.31 4.58 -23.61
CA PRO A 31 2.69 5.99 -23.56
C PRO A 31 1.49 6.94 -23.49
N LYS A 32 1.70 8.14 -22.95
CA LYS A 32 0.70 9.22 -22.85
C LYS A 32 -0.61 8.80 -22.17
N THR A 33 -0.55 7.81 -21.29
CA THR A 33 -1.69 7.31 -20.52
C THR A 33 -1.53 7.70 -19.06
N ASN A 34 -2.63 8.09 -18.42
CA ASN A 34 -2.65 8.29 -16.98
C ASN A 34 -3.01 6.97 -16.29
N TYR A 35 -2.07 6.42 -15.53
CA TYR A 35 -2.28 5.23 -14.73
C TYR A 35 -2.50 5.61 -13.27
N ALA A 36 -3.35 4.87 -12.57
CA ALA A 36 -3.46 4.97 -11.11
C ALA A 36 -2.83 3.73 -10.48
N ALA A 37 -2.04 3.94 -9.42
CA ALA A 37 -1.54 2.86 -8.59
C ALA A 37 -2.52 2.63 -7.43
N HIS A 38 -2.91 1.38 -7.22
CA HIS A 38 -3.85 0.98 -6.18
C HIS A 38 -3.21 -0.06 -5.26
N LEU A 39 -3.40 0.09 -3.95
CA LEU A 39 -3.13 -0.95 -2.97
C LEU A 39 -4.43 -1.71 -2.72
N VAL A 40 -4.40 -3.02 -2.98
CA VAL A 40 -5.52 -3.94 -2.70
C VAL A 40 -5.12 -4.85 -1.55
N PHE A 41 -5.92 -4.90 -0.49
CA PHE A 41 -5.56 -5.62 0.74
C PHE A 41 -6.79 -6.22 1.45
N LYS A 42 -6.53 -7.22 2.29
CA LYS A 42 -7.51 -7.79 3.23
C LYS A 42 -6.86 -7.86 4.60
N LEU A 43 -7.63 -7.51 5.63
CA LEU A 43 -7.25 -7.72 7.02
C LEU A 43 -7.95 -8.99 7.52
N ALA A 44 -7.20 -9.90 8.13
CA ALA A 44 -7.78 -11.15 8.62
C ALA A 44 -8.68 -10.89 9.83
N GLU A 45 -9.96 -11.27 9.73
CA GLU A 45 -11.01 -11.03 10.75
C GLU A 45 -10.67 -11.58 12.14
N ASN A 46 -9.82 -12.61 12.23
CA ASN A 46 -9.61 -13.39 13.47
C ASN A 46 -8.22 -13.19 14.12
N GLY A 47 -7.43 -12.23 13.66
CA GLY A 47 -6.04 -12.10 14.10
C GLY A 47 -5.85 -11.24 15.34
N ARG A 48 -5.81 -11.86 16.54
CA ARG A 48 -5.13 -11.31 17.74
C ARG A 48 -3.63 -10.99 17.52
N HIS A 49 -3.16 -11.05 16.27
CA HIS A 49 -1.77 -11.05 15.83
C HIS A 49 -1.45 -9.85 14.93
N TRP A 50 -2.45 -9.05 14.51
CA TRP A 50 -2.27 -7.88 13.62
C TRP A 50 -2.28 -6.52 14.35
N HIS A 51 -1.81 -6.46 15.60
CA HIS A 51 -1.65 -5.19 16.33
C HIS A 51 -0.73 -4.18 15.60
N GLY A 52 0.05 -4.65 14.62
CA GLY A 52 0.97 -3.85 13.82
C GLY A 52 0.28 -2.70 13.06
N LEU A 53 -0.80 -2.94 12.31
CA LEU A 53 -1.47 -1.86 11.55
C LEU A 53 -2.65 -1.23 12.27
N ARG A 54 -3.13 -1.81 13.37
CA ARG A 54 -4.32 -1.30 14.07
C ARG A 54 -4.14 0.16 14.44
N ARG A 55 -4.97 1.03 13.85
CA ARG A 55 -4.96 2.48 14.05
C ARG A 55 -3.60 3.14 13.77
N ARG A 56 -2.72 2.49 12.99
CA ARG A 56 -1.39 3.02 12.68
C ARG A 56 -1.37 3.65 11.28
N PRO A 57 -0.73 4.82 11.13
CA PRO A 57 -0.55 5.41 9.81
C PRO A 57 0.43 4.58 8.99
N VAL A 58 0.08 4.39 7.73
CA VAL A 58 0.86 3.74 6.68
C VAL A 58 1.09 4.79 5.60
N LEU A 59 2.33 4.92 5.19
CA LEU A 59 2.75 5.82 4.14
C LEU A 59 2.64 5.12 2.79
N LEU A 60 1.80 5.64 1.90
CA LEU A 60 1.66 5.21 0.52
C LEU A 60 2.37 6.19 -0.39
N ARG A 61 3.23 5.68 -1.27
CA ARG A 61 4.02 6.49 -2.20
C ARG A 61 4.07 5.89 -3.58
N VAL A 62 4.00 6.78 -4.56
CA VAL A 62 4.29 6.54 -5.97
C VAL A 62 5.25 7.63 -6.40
N TYR A 63 6.39 7.27 -6.97
CA TYR A 63 7.41 8.23 -7.40
C TYR A 63 8.22 7.66 -8.56
N PHE A 64 8.94 8.51 -9.27
CA PHE A 64 9.83 8.07 -10.34
C PHE A 64 11.25 7.90 -9.82
N GLU A 65 11.95 6.88 -10.31
CA GLU A 65 13.38 6.70 -10.02
C GLU A 65 14.17 7.95 -10.43
N GLY A 66 14.98 8.50 -9.51
CA GLY A 66 15.77 9.71 -9.74
C GLY A 66 15.01 11.04 -9.54
N ALA A 67 13.70 11.01 -9.30
CA ALA A 67 12.95 12.20 -8.90
C ALA A 67 13.17 12.54 -7.41
N GLU A 68 13.07 13.83 -7.06
CA GLU A 68 12.87 14.19 -5.66
C GLU A 68 11.60 13.52 -5.14
N VAL A 69 11.71 12.85 -3.99
CA VAL A 69 10.62 12.04 -3.46
C VAL A 69 9.58 12.98 -2.85
N GLU A 70 8.44 13.11 -3.53
CA GLU A 70 7.28 13.82 -3.00
C GLU A 70 6.79 13.22 -1.66
N GLU A 71 6.08 14.05 -0.89
CA GLU A 71 5.48 13.65 0.37
C GLU A 71 4.29 12.71 0.10
N GLY A 72 4.44 11.43 0.46
CA GLY A 72 3.40 10.43 0.27
C GLY A 72 2.17 10.60 1.17
N ASN A 73 1.11 9.88 0.82
CA ASN A 73 -0.16 9.89 1.56
C ASN A 73 -0.07 9.03 2.81
N MET A 74 -0.36 9.61 3.99
CA MET A 74 -0.53 8.85 5.23
C MET A 74 -1.98 8.39 5.38
N VAL A 75 -2.19 7.09 5.50
CA VAL A 75 -3.52 6.47 5.62
C VAL A 75 -3.55 5.49 6.78
N VAL A 76 -4.71 5.27 7.40
CA VAL A 76 -4.89 4.25 8.43
C VAL A 76 -5.69 3.10 7.83
N LEU A 77 -5.05 1.96 7.60
CA LEU A 77 -5.68 0.80 6.93
C LEU A 77 -6.65 0.02 7.83
N ASP A 78 -6.52 0.15 9.15
CA ASP A 78 -7.43 -0.44 10.16
C ASP A 78 -7.89 0.67 11.13
N PRO A 79 -8.79 1.56 10.69
CA PRO A 79 -9.25 2.68 11.48
C PRO A 79 -10.30 2.25 12.52
N PRO A 80 -10.58 3.09 13.54
CA PRO A 80 -11.70 2.83 14.44
C PRO A 80 -13.02 2.67 13.67
N GLU A 81 -13.91 1.82 14.19
CA GLU A 81 -15.25 1.65 13.62
C GLU A 81 -15.98 3.00 13.51
N GLY A 82 -16.58 3.25 12.34
CA GLY A 82 -17.27 4.51 12.03
C GLY A 82 -16.37 5.69 11.64
N ALA A 83 -15.04 5.53 11.62
CA ALA A 83 -14.15 6.56 11.10
C ALA A 83 -14.25 6.63 9.56
N PRO A 84 -14.11 7.82 8.96
CA PRO A 84 -14.05 7.97 7.51
C PRO A 84 -12.79 7.28 6.95
N THR A 85 -12.92 6.63 5.80
CA THR A 85 -11.83 5.91 5.13
C THR A 85 -11.75 6.31 3.66
N ASP A 86 -10.52 6.45 3.14
CA ASP A 86 -10.27 6.75 1.72
C ASP A 86 -10.28 5.50 0.83
N PHE A 87 -10.40 4.33 1.44
CA PHE A 87 -10.52 3.05 0.77
C PHE A 87 -11.97 2.57 0.74
N HIS A 88 -12.30 1.74 -0.24
CA HIS A 88 -13.62 1.13 -0.36
C HIS A 88 -13.51 -0.39 -0.49
N GLU A 89 -14.59 -1.08 -0.13
CA GLU A 89 -14.70 -2.53 -0.32
C GLU A 89 -15.16 -2.85 -1.74
N ARG A 90 -14.45 -3.77 -2.39
CA ARG A 90 -14.77 -4.30 -3.72
C ARG A 90 -15.82 -5.40 -3.62
N ALA A 91 -16.41 -5.77 -4.77
CA ALA A 91 -17.39 -6.87 -4.84
C ALA A 91 -16.83 -8.25 -4.44
N ASP A 92 -15.52 -8.43 -4.42
CA ASP A 92 -14.80 -9.64 -4.00
C ASP A 92 -14.37 -9.62 -2.51
N GLY A 93 -14.84 -8.61 -1.77
CA GLY A 93 -14.55 -8.37 -0.35
C GLY A 93 -13.13 -7.86 -0.08
N TRP A 94 -12.34 -7.54 -1.11
CA TRP A 94 -11.03 -6.91 -0.92
C TRP A 94 -11.19 -5.39 -0.74
N MET A 95 -10.35 -4.79 0.10
CA MET A 95 -10.28 -3.35 0.24
C MET A 95 -9.35 -2.77 -0.81
N GLU A 96 -9.70 -1.61 -1.38
CA GLU A 96 -8.91 -0.94 -2.40
C GLU A 96 -8.74 0.55 -2.11
N ILE A 97 -7.48 1.00 -2.18
CA ILE A 97 -7.10 2.41 -1.98
C ILE A 97 -6.18 2.89 -3.11
N LYS A 98 -6.43 4.10 -3.60
CA LYS A 98 -5.55 4.75 -4.57
C LYS A 98 -4.32 5.31 -3.86
N MET A 99 -3.13 4.90 -4.31
CA MET A 99 -1.86 5.38 -3.79
C MET A 99 -1.42 6.69 -4.46
N GLY A 100 -1.66 6.82 -5.77
CA GLY A 100 -1.22 7.96 -6.58
C GLY A 100 -1.49 7.75 -8.07
N GLU A 101 -1.16 8.76 -8.87
CA GLU A 101 -1.24 8.72 -10.33
C GLU A 101 0.17 8.74 -10.96
N ILE A 102 0.28 8.13 -12.13
CA ILE A 102 1.49 8.01 -12.92
C ILE A 102 1.13 8.47 -14.33
N LEU A 103 1.62 9.63 -14.72
CA LEU A 103 1.57 10.07 -16.10
C LEU A 103 2.78 9.50 -16.84
N THR A 104 2.54 8.58 -17.78
CA THR A 104 3.61 8.08 -18.64
C THR A 104 3.89 9.13 -19.72
N ASN A 105 4.82 10.03 -19.46
CA ASN A 105 5.49 10.78 -20.53
C ASN A 105 6.49 9.83 -21.23
N SER A 106 6.90 10.18 -22.46
CA SER A 106 7.76 9.34 -23.31
C SER A 106 9.20 9.14 -22.77
N GLU A 107 9.44 9.43 -21.50
CA GLU A 107 10.77 9.48 -20.91
C GLU A 107 11.10 8.18 -20.17
N MET A 108 12.38 7.80 -20.22
CA MET A 108 12.93 6.52 -19.74
C MET A 108 12.96 6.37 -18.21
N MET A 109 11.98 6.91 -17.49
CA MET A 109 11.87 6.81 -16.04
C MET A 109 11.00 5.62 -15.66
N ALA A 110 11.40 4.86 -14.64
CA ALA A 110 10.61 3.74 -14.12
C ALA A 110 9.85 4.18 -12.85
N PRO A 111 8.51 4.05 -12.82
CA PRO A 111 7.77 4.27 -11.58
C PRO A 111 8.13 3.25 -10.51
N LEU A 112 8.29 3.75 -9.29
CA LEU A 112 8.46 3.02 -8.05
C LEU A 112 7.24 3.25 -7.18
N PHE A 113 6.80 2.20 -6.49
CA PHE A 113 5.77 2.27 -5.47
C PHE A 113 6.32 1.76 -4.15
N SER A 114 5.90 2.38 -3.06
CA SER A 114 6.19 1.88 -1.72
C SER A 114 5.01 2.04 -0.77
N VAL A 115 4.84 1.04 0.09
CA VAL A 115 3.91 1.02 1.21
C VAL A 115 4.77 0.82 2.44
N LEU A 116 4.91 1.87 3.24
CA LEU A 116 5.79 1.88 4.40
C LEU A 116 5.00 2.15 5.68
N MET A 117 4.96 1.16 6.57
CA MET A 117 4.62 1.36 7.97
C MET A 117 5.91 1.49 8.78
N ARG A 118 6.21 2.70 9.25
CA ARG A 118 7.26 2.93 10.24
C ARG A 118 6.70 2.72 11.63
N SER A 119 6.99 1.56 12.21
CA SER A 119 6.60 1.22 13.57
C SER A 119 7.90 1.05 14.38
N ILE A 120 8.28 2.10 15.12
CA ILE A 120 9.26 1.99 16.20
C ILE A 120 8.62 2.56 17.46
N THR A 121 8.33 1.70 18.41
CA THR A 121 8.24 2.07 19.83
C THR A 121 9.05 1.05 20.58
N ILE A 122 10.34 1.33 20.77
CA ILE A 122 11.14 0.63 21.77
C ILE A 122 10.76 1.26 23.11
N ALA A 123 9.99 0.54 23.92
CA ALA A 123 9.95 0.78 25.35
C ALA A 123 10.71 -0.37 26.00
N SER A 124 12.03 -0.24 26.11
CA SER A 124 12.77 -1.02 27.10
C SER A 124 12.40 -0.46 28.47
N LYS A 125 11.72 -1.25 29.29
CA LYS A 125 11.83 -1.10 30.75
C LYS A 125 12.19 -2.44 31.35
N VAL A 126 13.48 -2.60 31.58
CA VAL A 126 14.11 -3.47 32.56
C VAL A 126 15.21 -2.55 33.09
N ASP A 127 15.09 -1.99 34.29
CA ASP A 127 14.98 -2.69 35.57
C ASP A 127 13.76 -2.32 36.45
#